data_AF-A0A662TAL3-F1
#
_entry.id   AF-A0A662TAL3-F1
#
_cell.length_a   1.000
_cell.length_b   1.000
_cell.length_c   1.000
_cell.angle_alpha   90.00
_cell.angle_beta   90.00
_cell.angle_gamma   90.00
#
_symmetry.space_group_name_H-M   'P 1'
#
loop_
_entity.id
_entity.type
_entity.pdbx_description
1 polymer ?
#
loop_
_entity_poly.entity_id
_entity_poly.type
_entity_poly.pdbx_seq_one_letter_code
_entity_poly.pdbx_strand_id
1 'polypeptide(L)'
;KKRFGYGHCRLAIDSLSAFWLDKPAMARKYSYFIKKVLNRWNMTIVATSQYAITTSDAFGFGVEHIADGIIRFRRAIRNGVLKRYLIIEKMRQTPHDLHLWEIEIVDGVGLKIVRPAIERAEDYALPTHVKRRIIRAREEKDSEIP
;
A
#
# COMPACT_ATOMS: atom_id res chain seq x y z
N LYS A 1 -32.27 12.96 -10.69
CA LYS A 1 -31.58 11.72 -10.24
C LYS A 1 -31.26 10.87 -11.47
N LYS A 2 -30.04 10.96 -12.04
CA LYS A 2 -29.61 10.04 -13.11
C LYS A 2 -29.45 8.65 -12.48
N ARG A 3 -30.28 7.70 -12.88
CA ARG A 3 -30.23 6.32 -12.37
C ARG A 3 -28.98 5.67 -12.95
N PHE A 4 -27.99 5.36 -12.13
CA PHE A 4 -27.08 4.25 -12.45
C PHE A 4 -27.97 3.00 -12.54
N GLY A 5 -27.92 2.29 -13.68
CA GLY A 5 -28.81 1.16 -13.96
C GLY A 5 -28.75 0.07 -12.89
N TYR A 6 -29.79 -0.78 -12.85
CA TYR A 6 -29.98 -1.87 -11.88
C TYR A 6 -29.01 -3.05 -12.09
N GLY A 7 -27.73 -2.80 -12.32
CA GLY A 7 -26.70 -3.82 -12.52
C GLY A 7 -25.55 -3.69 -11.51
N HIS A 8 -24.87 -4.79 -11.23
CA HIS A 8 -23.61 -4.77 -10.49
C HIS A 8 -22.57 -3.95 -11.28
N CYS A 9 -22.17 -2.81 -10.73
CA CYS A 9 -21.21 -1.92 -11.35
C CYS A 9 -19.83 -2.10 -10.71
N ARG A 10 -18.76 -1.90 -11.48
CA ARG A 10 -17.39 -1.81 -10.98
C ARG A 10 -16.92 -0.37 -11.09
N LEU A 11 -16.34 0.16 -10.02
CA LEU A 11 -15.76 1.50 -9.99
C LEU A 11 -14.25 1.39 -9.76
N ALA A 12 -13.47 1.97 -10.67
CA ALA A 12 -12.02 2.13 -10.51
C ALA A 12 -11.69 3.59 -10.17
N ILE A 13 -10.91 3.82 -9.11
CA ILE A 13 -10.46 5.15 -8.68
C ILE A 13 -8.92 5.19 -8.70
N ASP A 14 -8.34 6.01 -9.58
CA ASP A 14 -6.88 6.19 -9.67
C ASP A 14 -6.51 7.69 -9.61
N SER A 15 -6.04 8.25 -8.50
CA SER A 15 -5.82 7.64 -7.17
C SER A 15 -6.63 8.34 -6.08
N LEU A 16 -6.94 7.61 -5.01
CA LEU A 16 -7.59 8.17 -3.83
C LEU A 16 -6.71 9.23 -3.14
N SER A 17 -5.38 9.05 -3.16
CA SER A 17 -4.42 10.00 -2.57
C SER A 17 -4.56 11.43 -3.11
N ALA A 18 -5.05 11.59 -4.34
CA ALA A 18 -5.28 12.90 -4.94
C ALA A 18 -6.31 13.74 -4.16
N PHE A 19 -7.25 13.12 -3.44
CA PHE A 19 -8.31 13.84 -2.72
C PHE A 19 -7.87 14.51 -1.42
N TRP A 20 -6.70 14.17 -0.90
CA TRP A 20 -6.20 14.71 0.38
C TRP A 20 -4.71 15.03 0.34
N LEU A 21 -4.17 15.22 -0.87
CA LEU A 21 -2.77 15.62 -1.07
C LEU A 21 -2.46 16.93 -0.33
N ASP A 22 -3.42 17.86 -0.32
CA ASP A 22 -3.34 19.16 0.36
C ASP A 22 -3.54 19.06 1.88
N LYS A 23 -4.35 18.10 2.33
CA LYS A 23 -4.76 17.94 3.74
C LYS A 23 -4.73 16.48 4.18
N PRO A 24 -3.54 15.91 4.44
CA PRO A 24 -3.40 14.49 4.81
C PRO A 24 -4.16 14.11 6.08
N ALA A 25 -4.31 15.03 7.04
CA ALA A 25 -5.10 14.81 8.26
C ALA A 25 -6.58 14.50 7.98
N MET A 26 -7.11 14.95 6.84
CA MET A 26 -8.52 14.76 6.44
C MET A 26 -8.76 13.45 5.69
N ALA A 27 -7.71 12.74 5.31
CA ALA A 27 -7.78 11.55 4.47
C ALA A 27 -8.68 10.46 5.06
N ARG A 28 -8.63 10.22 6.38
CA ARG A 28 -9.52 9.25 7.05
C ARG A 28 -10.99 9.65 6.94
N LYS A 29 -11.31 10.93 7.11
CA LYS A 29 -12.66 11.47 7.00
C LYS A 29 -13.19 11.34 5.57
N TYR A 30 -12.38 11.71 4.58
CA TYR A 30 -12.75 11.63 3.17
C TYR A 30 -12.89 10.19 2.70
N SER A 31 -11.97 9.32 3.08
CA SER A 31 -12.04 7.88 2.81
C SER A 31 -13.35 7.30 3.35
N TYR A 32 -13.68 7.56 4.62
CA TYR A 32 -14.94 7.09 5.21
C TYR A 32 -16.18 7.63 4.48
N PHE A 33 -16.18 8.92 4.12
CA PHE A 33 -17.26 9.53 3.37
C PHE A 33 -17.46 8.85 2.00
N ILE A 34 -16.37 8.64 1.25
CA ILE A 34 -16.38 7.95 -0.05
C ILE A 34 -16.98 6.55 0.11
N LYS A 35 -16.49 5.74 1.06
CA LYS A 35 -17.02 4.39 1.32
C LYS A 35 -18.52 4.44 1.65
N LYS A 36 -18.94 5.33 2.56
CA LYS A 36 -20.34 5.46 2.97
C LYS A 36 -21.26 5.82 1.81
N VAL A 37 -20.83 6.73 0.94
CA VAL A 37 -21.63 7.14 -0.22
C VAL A 37 -21.73 6.02 -1.24
N LEU A 38 -20.60 5.38 -1.59
CA LEU A 38 -20.51 4.39 -2.66
C LEU A 38 -21.10 3.02 -2.27
N ASN A 39 -21.01 2.60 -1.01
CA ASN A 39 -21.58 1.33 -0.55
C ASN A 39 -23.09 1.22 -0.78
N ARG A 40 -23.83 2.35 -0.83
CA ARG A 40 -25.28 2.35 -1.10
C ARG A 40 -25.64 1.96 -2.52
N TRP A 41 -24.66 1.93 -3.43
CA TRP A 41 -24.87 1.67 -4.86
C TRP A 41 -24.54 0.24 -5.27
N ASN A 42 -24.22 -0.65 -4.32
CA ASN A 42 -23.94 -2.06 -4.58
C ASN A 42 -22.89 -2.31 -5.69
N MET A 43 -21.77 -1.57 -5.60
CA MET A 43 -20.68 -1.63 -6.57
C MET A 43 -19.41 -2.25 -5.98
N THR A 44 -18.63 -2.95 -6.81
CA THR A 44 -17.27 -3.36 -6.46
C THR A 44 -16.32 -2.20 -6.73
N ILE A 45 -15.65 -1.71 -5.70
CA ILE A 45 -14.77 -0.55 -5.81
C ILE A 45 -13.32 -1.03 -5.74
N VAL A 46 -12.52 -0.68 -6.74
CA VAL A 46 -11.08 -0.84 -6.76
C VAL A 46 -10.47 0.55 -6.76
N ALA A 47 -9.55 0.82 -5.85
CA ALA A 47 -8.92 2.12 -5.75
C ALA A 47 -7.43 1.99 -5.52
N THR A 48 -6.65 2.88 -6.14
CA THR A 48 -5.22 3.00 -5.91
C THR A 48 -4.97 4.09 -4.87
N SER A 49 -3.98 3.87 -4.01
CA SER A 49 -3.49 4.87 -3.06
C SER A 49 -1.97 4.83 -3.07
N GLN A 50 -1.36 5.98 -3.33
CA GLN A 50 0.08 6.15 -3.23
C GLN A 50 0.44 6.47 -1.79
N TYR A 51 1.38 5.71 -1.26
CA TYR A 51 1.88 5.84 0.10
C TYR A 51 3.02 6.87 0.15
N ALA A 52 2.96 7.83 1.07
CA ALA A 52 4.08 8.74 1.29
C ALA A 52 5.21 7.97 2.00
N ILE A 53 6.36 7.84 1.31
CA ILE A 53 7.52 7.01 1.69
C ILE A 53 8.17 7.43 3.02
N THR A 54 7.78 8.57 3.61
CA THR A 54 8.39 9.13 4.81
C THR A 54 8.07 8.39 6.12
N THR A 55 7.18 7.41 6.12
CA THR A 55 6.87 6.61 7.31
C THR A 55 6.86 5.12 6.97
N SER A 56 8.01 4.47 7.14
CA SER A 56 8.22 3.05 6.91
C SER A 56 7.17 2.13 7.56
N ASP A 57 6.45 2.62 8.59
CA ASP A 57 5.53 1.83 9.43
C ASP A 57 4.14 2.44 9.70
N ALA A 58 3.78 3.60 9.14
CA ALA A 58 2.51 4.27 9.49
C ALA A 58 1.46 4.28 8.37
N PHE A 59 0.65 3.22 8.34
CA PHE A 59 -0.74 3.19 7.86
C PHE A 59 -1.20 4.47 7.10
N GLY A 60 -1.24 4.36 5.77
CA GLY A 60 -1.16 5.47 4.82
C GLY A 60 -2.45 6.28 4.66
N PHE A 61 -2.82 6.99 5.71
CA PHE A 61 -3.86 8.03 5.74
C PHE A 61 -5.30 7.55 5.99
N GLY A 62 -5.53 6.31 6.43
CA GLY A 62 -6.84 5.84 6.90
C GLY A 62 -7.67 5.05 5.87
N VAL A 63 -7.12 4.80 4.67
CA VAL A 63 -7.77 3.98 3.63
C VAL A 63 -7.80 2.50 4.04
N GLU A 64 -6.75 2.03 4.70
CA GLU A 64 -6.60 0.68 5.25
C GLU A 64 -7.72 0.27 6.22
N HIS A 65 -8.26 1.25 6.97
CA HIS A 65 -9.29 1.01 7.98
C HIS A 65 -10.66 0.80 7.34
N ILE A 66 -10.88 1.45 6.20
CA ILE A 66 -12.15 1.35 5.46
C ILE A 66 -12.13 0.21 4.45
N ALA A 67 -10.97 -0.19 3.93
CA ALA A 67 -10.90 -1.20 2.89
C ALA A 67 -11.22 -2.60 3.44
N ASP A 68 -12.02 -3.36 2.68
CA ASP A 68 -12.33 -4.76 2.98
C ASP A 68 -11.26 -5.70 2.40
N GLY A 69 -10.60 -5.29 1.31
CA GLY A 69 -9.41 -5.93 0.75
C GLY A 69 -8.27 -4.93 0.54
N ILE A 70 -7.03 -5.34 0.80
CA ILE A 70 -5.81 -4.54 0.61
C ILE A 70 -4.78 -5.40 -0.12
N ILE A 71 -4.39 -4.96 -1.31
CA ILE A 71 -3.28 -5.51 -2.08
C ILE A 71 -2.17 -4.48 -2.05
N ARG A 72 -1.06 -4.81 -1.40
CA ARG A 72 0.08 -3.90 -1.24
C ARG A 72 1.16 -4.23 -2.26
N PHE A 73 1.57 -3.21 -2.99
CA PHE A 73 2.71 -3.26 -3.90
C PHE A 73 3.94 -2.68 -3.21
N ARG A 74 5.09 -3.36 -3.36
CA ARG A 74 6.39 -2.89 -2.84
C ARG A 74 7.43 -2.94 -3.93
N ARG A 75 8.34 -1.97 -3.94
CA ARG A 75 9.53 -1.98 -4.79
C ARG A 75 10.79 -2.08 -3.93
N ALA A 76 11.78 -2.83 -4.40
CA ALA A 76 13.10 -2.87 -3.79
C ALA A 76 14.17 -3.03 -4.87
N ILE A 77 15.31 -2.39 -4.70
CA ILE A 77 16.46 -2.56 -5.60
C ILE A 77 17.30 -3.72 -5.03
N ARG A 78 17.55 -4.76 -5.83
CA ARG A 78 18.37 -5.91 -5.47
C ARG A 78 19.31 -6.25 -6.61
N ASN A 79 20.60 -6.40 -6.29
CA ASN A 79 21.65 -6.67 -7.27
C ASN A 79 21.62 -5.67 -8.45
N GLY A 80 21.34 -4.40 -8.18
CA GLY A 80 21.19 -3.36 -9.21
C GLY A 80 19.89 -3.38 -10.00
N VAL A 81 18.99 -4.35 -9.77
CA VAL A 81 17.72 -4.48 -10.48
C VAL A 81 16.55 -4.05 -9.60
N LEU A 82 15.65 -3.22 -10.15
CA LEU A 82 14.41 -2.84 -9.47
C LEU A 82 13.41 -3.99 -9.52
N LYS A 83 13.31 -4.72 -8.41
CA LYS A 83 12.32 -5.79 -8.22
C LYS A 83 11.01 -5.22 -7.64
N ARG A 84 9.90 -5.81 -8.07
CA ARG A 84 8.56 -5.45 -7.62
C ARG A 84 7.94 -6.66 -6.93
N TYR A 85 7.20 -6.39 -5.87
CA TYR A 85 6.55 -7.40 -5.08
C TYR A 85 5.08 -7.04 -4.82
N LEU A 86 4.27 -8.06 -4.61
CA LEU A 86 2.85 -7.98 -4.28
C LEU A 86 2.58 -8.83 -3.05
N ILE A 87 1.83 -8.30 -2.10
CA ILE A 87 1.29 -9.07 -0.97
C ILE A 87 -0.17 -8.72 -0.76
N ILE A 88 -0.97 -9.72 -0.40
CA ILE A 88 -2.33 -9.51 0.06
C ILE A 88 -2.24 -9.27 1.57
N GLU A 89 -2.43 -8.02 1.98
CA GLU A 89 -2.30 -7.64 3.39
C GLU A 89 -3.60 -7.89 4.17
N LYS A 90 -4.74 -7.82 3.47
CA LYS A 90 -6.05 -7.98 4.06
C LYS A 90 -7.05 -8.46 3.02
N MET A 91 -7.84 -9.46 3.35
CA MET A 91 -9.12 -9.75 2.70
C MET A 91 -10.10 -10.17 3.78
N ARG A 92 -11.13 -9.35 4.02
CA ARG A 92 -12.18 -9.70 4.99
C ARG A 92 -13.02 -10.85 4.45
N GLN A 93 -13.42 -11.74 5.37
CA GLN A 93 -14.34 -12.85 5.10
C GLN A 93 -13.85 -13.88 4.08
N THR A 94 -12.58 -13.82 3.66
CA THR A 94 -12.00 -14.75 2.68
C THR A 94 -10.57 -15.12 3.09
N PRO A 95 -10.21 -16.42 3.16
CA PRO A 95 -8.81 -16.81 3.30
C PRO A 95 -8.02 -16.33 2.07
N HIS A 96 -6.82 -15.82 2.30
CA HIS A 96 -5.96 -15.30 1.24
C HIS A 96 -4.53 -15.74 1.47
N ASP A 97 -3.75 -15.74 0.40
CA ASP A 97 -2.33 -16.07 0.46
C ASP A 97 -1.56 -15.00 1.25
N LEU A 98 -0.68 -15.45 2.14
CA LEU A 98 0.14 -14.62 3.02
C LEU A 98 1.58 -14.47 2.51
N HIS A 99 1.93 -15.16 1.42
CA HIS A 99 3.25 -15.03 0.83
C HIS A 99 3.42 -13.67 0.12
N LEU A 100 4.64 -13.15 0.20
CA LEU A 100 5.08 -12.06 -0.67
C LEU A 100 5.41 -12.64 -2.04
N TRP A 101 4.84 -12.10 -3.11
CA TRP A 101 5.06 -12.57 -4.48
C TRP A 101 5.93 -11.61 -5.27
N GLU A 102 6.95 -12.12 -5.96
CA GLU A 102 7.70 -11.36 -6.96
C GLU A 102 6.83 -11.19 -8.22
N ILE A 103 6.75 -9.95 -8.74
CA ILE A 103 5.94 -9.63 -9.91
C ILE A 103 6.78 -8.95 -11.00
N GLU A 104 6.41 -9.21 -12.24
CA GLU A 104 6.96 -8.58 -13.43
C GLU A 104 5.84 -7.93 -14.25
N ILE A 105 6.17 -6.86 -14.97
CA ILE A 105 5.27 -6.24 -15.94
C ILE A 105 5.90 -6.49 -17.30
N VAL A 106 5.29 -7.39 -18.07
CA VAL A 106 5.79 -7.82 -19.38
C VAL A 106 4.98 -7.10 -20.46
N ASP A 107 5.67 -6.48 -21.42
CA ASP A 107 5.02 -5.79 -22.53
C ASP A 107 4.13 -6.75 -23.34
N GLY A 108 2.95 -6.29 -23.73
CA GLY A 108 1.93 -7.11 -24.40
C GLY A 108 1.22 -8.17 -23.54
N VAL A 109 1.66 -8.42 -22.29
CA VAL A 109 1.04 -9.42 -21.38
C VAL A 109 0.43 -8.76 -20.14
N GLY A 110 1.12 -7.77 -19.56
CA GLY A 110 0.71 -7.11 -18.32
C GLY A 110 1.41 -7.68 -17.08
N LEU A 111 0.70 -7.68 -15.95
CA LEU A 111 1.25 -8.12 -14.66
C LEU A 111 1.33 -9.65 -14.60
N LYS A 112 2.54 -10.17 -14.39
CA LYS A 112 2.82 -11.59 -14.19
C LYS A 112 3.34 -11.83 -12.78
N ILE A 113 2.73 -12.80 -12.10
CA ILE A 113 3.20 -13.33 -10.82
C ILE A 113 4.27 -14.38 -11.12
N VAL A 114 5.48 -14.20 -10.57
CA VAL A 114 6.65 -15.02 -10.93
C VAL A 114 6.81 -16.18 -9.95
N ARG A 115 7.06 -15.87 -8.68
CA ARG A 115 7.32 -16.86 -7.63
C ARG A 115 7.08 -16.23 -6.26
N PRO A 116 6.74 -17.03 -5.23
CA PRO A 116 6.75 -16.52 -3.87
C PRO A 116 8.20 -16.14 -3.55
N ALA A 117 8.40 -14.98 -2.95
CA ALA A 117 9.67 -14.54 -2.43
C ALA A 117 10.04 -15.47 -1.27
N ILE A 118 10.97 -16.39 -1.51
CA ILE A 118 11.53 -17.26 -0.49
C ILE A 118 12.55 -16.44 0.29
N GLU A 119 12.11 -15.60 1.24
CA GLU A 119 13.08 -14.85 2.05
C GLU A 119 12.73 -14.76 3.53
N ARG A 120 13.76 -15.04 4.32
CA ARG A 120 13.77 -15.16 5.78
C ARG A 120 13.89 -13.76 6.39
N ALA A 121 13.56 -13.64 7.68
CA ALA A 121 13.69 -12.39 8.45
C ALA A 121 15.09 -11.74 8.37
N GLU A 122 16.12 -12.50 7.99
CA GLU A 122 17.51 -12.08 7.82
C GLU A 122 17.71 -11.07 6.66
N ASP A 123 16.92 -11.14 5.58
CA ASP A 123 17.04 -10.25 4.41
C ASP A 123 16.50 -8.82 4.67
N TYR A 124 15.78 -8.65 5.78
CA TYR A 124 15.28 -7.37 6.27
C TYR A 124 16.16 -6.74 7.36
N ALA A 125 17.13 -7.49 7.90
CA ALA A 125 18.08 -6.91 8.83
C ALA A 125 19.02 -5.99 8.06
N LEU A 126 18.96 -4.69 8.35
CA LEU A 126 20.01 -3.76 7.96
C LEU A 126 21.36 -4.38 8.38
N PRO A 127 22.37 -4.46 7.48
CA PRO A 127 23.70 -4.92 7.86
C PRO A 127 24.12 -4.21 9.15
N THR A 128 24.73 -4.92 10.09
CA THR A 128 24.99 -4.43 11.45
C THR A 128 25.71 -3.07 11.48
N HIS A 129 26.49 -2.76 10.44
CA HIS A 129 27.16 -1.48 10.27
C HIS A 129 26.18 -0.32 9.95
N VAL A 130 25.13 -0.56 9.17
CA VAL A 130 24.14 0.46 8.77
C VAL A 130 23.22 0.75 9.95
N LYS A 131 22.78 -0.28 10.67
CA LYS A 131 22.01 -0.14 11.92
C LYS A 131 22.77 0.71 12.95
N ARG A 132 24.07 0.44 13.12
CA ARG A 132 24.96 1.25 14.00
C ARG A 132 25.08 2.70 13.55
N ARG A 133 25.21 2.97 12.25
CA ARG A 133 25.26 4.35 11.73
C ARG A 133 23.96 5.12 11.98
N ILE A 134 22.81 4.45 11.84
CA ILE A 134 21.50 5.08 12.08
C ILE A 134 21.30 5.38 13.56
N ILE A 135 21.69 4.46 14.46
CA ILE A 135 21.61 4.69 15.91
C ILE A 135 22.51 5.86 16.30
N ARG A 136 23.77 5.87 15.83
CA ARG A 136 24.73 6.93 16.14
C ARG A 136 24.28 8.31 15.64
N ALA A 137 23.76 8.37 14.41
CA ALA A 137 23.23 9.61 13.85
C ALA A 137 21.96 10.10 14.58
N ARG A 138 21.23 9.20 15.25
CA ARG A 138 20.07 9.56 16.08
C ARG A 138 20.49 10.06 17.45
N GLU A 139 21.48 9.41 18.08
CA GLU A 139 22.08 9.85 19.35
C GLU A 139 22.76 11.21 19.23
N GLU A 140 23.52 11.46 18.16
CA GLU A 140 24.14 12.76 17.89
C GLU A 140 23.07 13.86 17.75
N LYS A 141 21.98 13.57 17.05
CA LYS A 141 20.88 14.52 16.83
C LYS A 141 20.06 14.79 18.09
N ASP A 142 19.89 13.79 18.96
CA ASP A 142 19.22 13.93 20.25
C ASP A 142 20.12 14.66 21.28
N SER A 143 21.45 14.64 21.10
CA SER A 143 22.41 15.37 21.95
C SER A 143 22.65 16.84 21.55
N GLU A 144 22.28 17.22 20.32
CA GLU A 144 22.34 18.60 19.82
C GLU A 144 21.10 19.44 20.15
N ILE A 145 20.08 18.83 20.77
CA ILE A 145 18.89 19.53 21.26
C ILE A 145 19.08 19.79 22.77
N PRO A 146 19.05 21.05 23.25
CA PRO A 146 19.22 21.40 24.67
C PRO A 146 18.12 20.84 25.59
#